data_AF-A0A4S2LED2-F1
#
_entry.id   AF-A0A4S2LED2-F1
#
_cell.length_a   1.000
_cell.length_b   1.000
_cell.length_c   1.000
_cell.angle_alpha   90.00
_cell.angle_beta   90.00
_cell.angle_gamma   90.00
#
_symmetry.space_group_name_H-M   'P 1'
#
loop_
_entity.id
_entity.type
_entity.pdbx_description
1 polymer ?
#
loop_
_entity_poly.entity_id
_entity_poly.type
_entity_poly.pdbx_seq_one_letter_code
_entity_poly.pdbx_strand_id
1 'polypeptide(L)'
;MDTFEPDDFVFAIVQIPPGQSSERLLDSSDPATVKCLRKFCKRIAKRPSTAVSRPLPCVGESDERFMLSVKDGRTSFIPFVGKGSEDRWYLRHLPTHRLVIQSFGFDACMCTSSELWLRQ
;
A
#
# COMPACT_ATOMS: atom_id res chain seq x y z
N MET A 1 -15.09 -11.65 15.18
CA MET A 1 -14.05 -12.44 14.49
C MET A 1 -14.61 -13.68 13.82
N ASP A 2 -15.61 -14.30 14.42
CA ASP A 2 -16.42 -15.42 13.92
C ASP A 2 -17.28 -15.08 12.69
N THR A 3 -17.69 -13.82 12.51
CA THR A 3 -18.39 -13.32 11.31
C THR A 3 -17.47 -12.62 10.29
N PHE A 4 -16.16 -12.63 10.54
CA PHE A 4 -15.19 -11.92 9.71
C PHE A 4 -14.85 -12.77 8.47
N GLU A 5 -15.10 -12.26 7.27
CA GLU A 5 -14.72 -12.90 6.01
C GLU A 5 -13.43 -12.24 5.47
N PRO A 6 -12.25 -12.90 5.50
CA PRO A 6 -10.99 -12.30 5.07
C PRO A 6 -11.00 -11.81 3.63
N ASP A 7 -11.75 -12.48 2.75
CA ASP A 7 -11.78 -12.16 1.31
C ASP A 7 -12.43 -10.81 1.00
N ASP A 8 -13.20 -10.25 1.95
CA ASP A 8 -13.80 -8.92 1.84
C ASP A 8 -12.81 -7.78 2.17
N PHE A 9 -11.64 -8.10 2.71
CA PHE A 9 -10.68 -7.12 3.21
C PHE A 9 -9.30 -7.28 2.58
N VAL A 10 -8.57 -6.17 2.55
CA VAL A 10 -7.17 -6.15 2.13
C VAL A 10 -6.33 -5.77 3.34
N PHE A 11 -5.52 -6.71 3.81
CA PHE A 11 -4.55 -6.46 4.87
C PHE A 11 -3.21 -6.09 4.26
N ALA A 12 -2.60 -5.03 4.79
CA ALA A 12 -1.28 -4.60 4.36
C ALA A 12 -0.46 -4.08 5.54
N ILE A 13 0.83 -4.40 5.54
CA ILE A 13 1.83 -3.71 6.35
C ILE A 13 2.57 -2.74 5.44
N VAL A 14 2.64 -1.48 5.84
CA VAL A 14 3.34 -0.44 5.08
C VAL A 14 4.65 -0.10 5.78
N GLN A 15 5.76 -0.28 5.09
CA GLN A 15 7.06 0.19 5.56
C GLN A 15 7.20 1.68 5.25
N ILE A 16 7.26 2.49 6.32
CA ILE A 16 7.49 3.94 6.26
C ILE A 16 9.00 4.22 6.09
N PRO A 17 9.41 5.12 5.19
CA PRO A 17 10.82 5.48 5.02
C PRO A 17 11.37 6.20 6.26
N PRO A 18 12.69 6.07 6.55
CA PRO A 18 13.32 6.75 7.68
C PRO A 18 13.11 8.27 7.64
N GLY A 19 12.89 8.88 8.80
CA GLY A 19 12.69 10.32 8.92
C GLY A 19 11.31 10.83 8.49
N GLN A 20 10.41 9.94 8.03
CA GLN A 20 9.04 10.29 7.68
C GLN A 20 8.05 9.70 8.70
N SER A 21 6.89 10.34 8.85
CA SER A 21 5.80 9.87 9.70
C SER A 21 4.67 9.27 8.88
N SER A 22 3.96 8.30 9.47
CA SER A 22 2.76 7.71 8.85
C SER A 22 1.63 8.72 8.70
N GLU A 23 1.48 9.62 9.67
CA GLU A 23 0.46 10.66 9.71
C GLU A 23 0.62 11.62 8.52
N ARG A 24 1.87 11.90 8.12
CA ARG A 24 2.16 12.75 6.96
C ARG A 24 1.88 12.04 5.63
N LEU A 25 2.28 10.77 5.51
CA LEU A 25 2.25 10.05 4.23
C LEU A 25 0.94 9.31 3.97
N LEU A 26 0.20 8.98 5.03
CA LEU A 26 -0.98 8.13 5.01
C LEU A 26 -2.12 8.75 5.83
N ASP A 27 -2.23 10.08 5.82
CA ASP A 27 -3.28 10.81 6.52
C ASP A 27 -4.68 10.30 6.11
N SER A 28 -5.37 9.65 7.06
CA SER A 28 -6.73 9.15 6.83
C SER A 28 -7.78 10.25 6.84
N SER A 29 -7.44 11.46 7.30
CA SER A 29 -8.31 12.63 7.24
C SER A 29 -8.30 13.30 5.86
N ASP A 30 -7.24 13.12 5.08
CA ASP A 30 -7.14 13.64 3.71
C ASP A 30 -7.93 12.76 2.70
N PRO A 31 -8.98 13.31 2.05
CA PRO A 31 -9.76 12.58 1.05
C PRO A 31 -8.93 12.09 -0.15
N ALA A 32 -7.88 12.82 -0.54
CA ALA A 32 -7.04 12.43 -1.67
C ALA A 32 -6.22 11.18 -1.33
N THR A 33 -5.62 11.15 -0.15
CA THR A 33 -4.91 9.99 0.41
C THR A 33 -5.82 8.78 0.53
N VAL A 34 -7.00 8.93 1.17
CA VAL A 34 -7.98 7.83 1.29
C VAL A 34 -8.41 7.28 -0.08
N LYS A 35 -8.68 8.17 -1.05
CA LYS A 35 -9.03 7.77 -2.42
C LYS A 35 -7.87 7.07 -3.13
N CYS A 36 -6.63 7.51 -2.88
CA CYS A 36 -5.42 6.88 -3.40
C CYS A 36 -5.30 5.44 -2.89
N LEU A 37 -5.29 5.28 -1.57
CA LEU A 37 -5.17 3.99 -0.88
C LEU A 37 -6.28 3.01 -1.28
N ARG A 38 -7.55 3.45 -1.28
CA ARG A 38 -8.68 2.61 -1.66
C ARG A 38 -8.53 2.02 -3.08
N LYS A 39 -8.15 2.86 -4.03
CA LYS A 39 -7.93 2.44 -5.43
C LYS A 39 -6.70 1.53 -5.55
N PHE A 40 -5.65 1.76 -4.76
CA PHE A 40 -4.49 0.88 -4.70
C PHE A 40 -4.87 -0.50 -4.16
N CYS A 41 -5.55 -0.56 -3.00
CA CYS A 41 -6.05 -1.80 -2.39
C CYS A 41 -6.97 -2.59 -3.34
N LYS A 42 -7.89 -1.90 -4.03
CA LYS A 42 -8.74 -2.54 -5.06
C LYS A 42 -7.94 -3.17 -6.20
N ARG A 43 -6.79 -2.60 -6.56
CA ARG A 43 -5.94 -3.11 -7.65
C ARG A 43 -5.19 -4.36 -7.21
N ILE A 44 -4.63 -4.37 -6.00
CA ILE A 44 -3.93 -5.54 -5.46
C ILE A 44 -4.89 -6.70 -5.19
N ALA A 45 -6.11 -6.43 -4.70
CA ALA A 45 -7.14 -7.47 -4.51
C ALA A 45 -7.52 -8.16 -5.83
N LYS A 46 -7.63 -7.40 -6.93
CA LYS A 46 -7.98 -7.94 -8.25
C LYS A 46 -6.84 -8.71 -8.92
N ARG A 47 -5.59 -8.34 -8.63
CA ARG A 47 -4.39 -8.87 -9.30
C ARG A 47 -3.22 -8.98 -8.32
N PRO A 48 -3.27 -9.96 -7.39
CA PRO A 48 -2.30 -10.06 -6.31
C PRO A 48 -0.86 -10.34 -6.77
N SER A 49 -0.69 -10.92 -7.96
CA SER A 49 0.62 -11.24 -8.56
C SER A 49 1.25 -10.08 -9.35
N THR A 50 0.56 -8.95 -9.51
CA THR A 50 1.08 -7.84 -10.31
C THR A 50 1.91 -6.89 -9.45
N ALA A 51 3.10 -6.51 -9.92
CA ALA A 51 3.85 -5.40 -9.36
C ALA A 51 3.05 -4.11 -9.56
N VAL A 52 2.45 -3.59 -8.48
CA VAL A 52 1.67 -2.36 -8.51
C VAL A 52 2.42 -1.29 -7.74
N SER A 53 2.57 -0.12 -8.37
CA SER A 53 3.04 1.09 -7.73
C SER A 53 2.07 2.25 -7.95
N ARG A 54 2.11 3.23 -7.06
CA ARG A 54 1.29 4.43 -7.18
C ARG A 54 1.90 5.63 -6.44
N PRO A 55 1.97 6.82 -7.06
CA PRO A 55 2.36 8.03 -6.35
C PRO A 55 1.34 8.34 -5.25
N LEU A 56 1.84 8.66 -4.07
CA LEU A 56 1.04 9.22 -2.99
C LEU A 56 0.77 10.69 -3.27
N PRO A 57 -0.44 11.19 -2.98
CA PRO A 57 -0.68 12.62 -2.95
C PRO A 57 0.18 13.20 -1.82
N CYS A 58 1.29 13.85 -2.19
CA CYS A 58 2.20 14.43 -1.20
C CYS A 58 1.57 15.73 -0.69
N VAL A 59 1.40 15.85 0.63
CA VAL A 59 0.92 17.07 1.28
C VAL A 59 2.10 17.69 2.03
N GLY A 60 2.51 18.89 1.62
CA GLY A 60 3.58 19.66 2.25
C GLY A 60 4.37 20.53 1.26
N GLU A 61 5.14 21.47 1.78
CA GLU A 61 5.97 22.43 1.00
C GLU A 61 7.24 21.80 0.38
N SER A 62 7.51 20.51 0.64
CA SER A 62 8.68 19.83 0.10
C SER A 62 8.42 19.26 -1.29
N ASP A 63 9.37 19.44 -2.22
CA ASP A 63 9.37 18.80 -3.55
C ASP A 63 9.55 17.27 -3.53
N GLU A 64 9.64 16.66 -2.35
CA GLU A 64 9.73 15.21 -2.19
C GLU A 64 8.46 14.50 -2.65
N ARG A 65 8.63 13.55 -3.58
CA ARG A 65 7.54 12.71 -4.06
C ARG A 65 7.69 11.29 -3.52
N PHE A 66 6.57 10.71 -3.08
CA PHE A 66 6.54 9.37 -2.53
C PHE A 66 5.72 8.42 -3.41
N MET A 67 6.16 7.17 -3.52
CA MET A 67 5.45 6.12 -4.22
C MET A 67 5.19 4.95 -3.28
N LEU A 68 3.94 4.51 -3.22
CA LEU A 68 3.52 3.28 -2.57
C LEU A 68 3.64 2.12 -3.55
N SER A 69 4.31 1.05 -3.17
CA SER A 69 4.47 -0.14 -4.02
C SER A 69 4.38 -1.44 -3.21
N VAL A 70 4.07 -2.54 -3.90
CA VAL A 70 4.16 -3.88 -3.32
C VAL A 70 5.62 -4.32 -3.26
N LYS A 71 6.13 -4.68 -2.08
CA LYS A 71 7.53 -5.02 -1.84
C LYS A 71 7.90 -6.39 -2.37
N ASP A 72 7.05 -7.38 -2.16
CA ASP A 72 7.22 -8.76 -2.63
C ASP A 72 5.92 -9.29 -3.25
N GLY A 73 6.02 -10.05 -4.34
CA GLY A 73 4.88 -10.72 -4.95
C GLY A 73 4.38 -11.94 -4.15
N ARG A 74 4.96 -12.20 -2.98
CA ARG A 74 4.59 -13.31 -2.09
C ARG A 74 3.75 -12.77 -0.95
N THR A 75 2.52 -13.26 -0.83
CA THR A 75 1.64 -12.95 0.29
C THR A 75 2.21 -13.54 1.58
N SER A 76 2.44 -12.68 2.57
CA SER A 76 2.78 -13.10 3.93
C SER A 76 1.51 -13.40 4.73
N PHE A 77 1.56 -14.28 5.72
CA PHE A 77 0.43 -14.54 6.62
C PHE A 77 0.79 -14.02 8.00
N ILE A 78 -0.03 -13.12 8.54
CA ILE A 78 0.23 -12.49 9.83
C ILE A 78 -0.84 -12.93 10.83
N PRO A 79 -0.45 -13.38 12.03
CA PRO A 79 -1.40 -13.70 13.09
C PRO A 79 -2.11 -12.44 13.56
N PHE A 80 -3.44 -12.48 13.55
CA PHE A 80 -4.31 -11.46 14.10
C PHE A 80 -5.17 -12.08 15.21
N VAL A 81 -5.15 -11.44 16.38
CA VAL A 81 -5.97 -11.82 17.53
C VAL A 81 -7.11 -10.83 17.65
N GLY A 82 -8.33 -11.33 17.78
CA GLY A 82 -9.49 -10.47 17.95
C GLY A 82 -10.62 -11.17 18.71
N LYS A 83 -11.53 -10.34 19.20
CA LYS A 83 -12.72 -10.80 19.91
C LYS A 83 -13.81 -11.23 18.94
N GLY A 84 -14.46 -12.34 19.22
CA GLY A 84 -15.66 -12.79 18.50
C GLY A 84 -16.92 -12.57 19.32
N SER A 85 -18.02 -13.14 18.84
CA SER A 85 -19.23 -13.26 19.64
C SER A 85 -18.99 -14.01 20.95
N GLU A 86 -19.88 -13.78 21.91
CA GLU A 86 -19.88 -14.46 23.21
C GLU A 86 -18.57 -14.34 24.01
N ASP A 87 -17.90 -13.18 23.92
CA ASP A 87 -16.67 -12.89 24.68
C ASP A 87 -15.46 -13.79 24.35
N ARG A 88 -15.57 -14.62 23.29
CA ARG A 88 -14.51 -15.55 22.89
C ARG A 88 -13.38 -14.84 22.14
N TRP A 89 -12.16 -15.37 22.28
CA TRP A 89 -10.97 -14.88 21.58
C TRP A 89 -10.58 -15.82 20.45
N TYR A 90 -10.22 -15.24 19.30
CA TYR A 90 -9.83 -15.99 18.11
C TYR A 90 -8.46 -15.54 17.62
N LEU A 91 -7.64 -16.52 17.22
CA LEU A 91 -6.40 -16.32 16.49
C LEU A 91 -6.64 -16.73 15.03
N ARG A 92 -6.36 -15.83 14.08
CA ARG A 92 -6.45 -16.10 12.64
C ARG A 92 -5.17 -15.69 11.93
N HIS A 93 -4.76 -16.46 10.94
CA HIS A 93 -3.69 -16.07 10.03
C HIS A 93 -4.32 -15.41 8.79
N LEU A 94 -4.01 -14.14 8.54
CA LEU A 94 -4.61 -13.39 7.45
C LEU A 94 -3.59 -13.12 6.34
N PRO A 95 -3.96 -13.32 5.06
CA PRO A 95 -3.11 -12.96 3.93
C PRO A 95 -2.86 -11.45 3.96
N THR A 96 -1.59 -11.06 4.03
CA THR A 96 -1.15 -9.68 4.23
C THR A 96 -0.10 -9.30 3.19
N HIS A 97 -0.37 -8.18 2.51
CA HIS A 97 0.55 -7.59 1.55
C HIS A 97 1.62 -6.76 2.26
N ARG A 98 2.87 -6.88 1.83
CA ARG A 98 3.93 -5.99 2.30
C ARG A 98 4.09 -4.85 1.31
N LEU A 99 3.80 -3.65 1.76
CA LEU A 99 3.92 -2.44 0.98
C LEU A 99 5.12 -1.64 1.46
N VAL A 100 5.72 -0.89 0.56
CA VAL A 100 6.82 0.03 0.87
C VAL A 100 6.52 1.40 0.28
N ILE A 101 6.83 2.43 1.05
CA ILE A 101 6.85 3.80 0.56
C ILE A 101 8.30 4.19 0.31
N GLN A 102 8.60 4.64 -0.90
CA GLN A 102 9.92 5.10 -1.31
C GLN A 102 9.82 6.54 -1.81
N SER A 103 10.82 7.35 -1.46
CA SER A 103 11.00 8.68 -2.03
C SER A 103 11.62 8.57 -3.43
N PHE A 104 11.13 9.37 -4.36
CA PHE A 104 11.76 9.56 -5.67
C PHE A 104 12.19 11.02 -5.77
N GLY A 105 13.49 11.23 -5.96
CA GLY A 105 14.00 12.53 -6.39
C GLY A 105 13.44 12.89 -7.77
N PHE A 106 13.41 14.17 -8.09
CA PHE A 106 12.87 14.71 -9.34
C PHE A 106 13.50 14.06 -10.60
N ASP A 107 14.72 13.52 -10.48
CA ASP A 107 15.48 12.90 -11.58
C ASP A 107 14.94 11.54 -12.06
N ALA A 108 14.10 10.85 -11.29
CA ALA A 108 13.55 9.55 -11.71
C ALA A 108 12.40 9.66 -12.72
N CYS A 109 11.86 10.85 -12.95
CA CYS A 109 10.70 11.07 -13.84
C CYS A 109 11.06 11.15 -15.34
N MET A 110 12.34 11.08 -15.72
CA MET A 110 12.76 11.22 -17.12
C MET A 110 13.12 9.90 -17.83
N CYS A 111 13.09 8.75 -17.17
CA CYS A 111 13.53 7.48 -17.78
C CYS A 111 12.43 6.58 -18.40
N THR A 112 11.17 7.02 -18.49
CA THR A 112 10.12 6.13 -19.07
C THR A 112 9.38 6.71 -20.28
N SER A 113 9.85 7.80 -20.88
CA SER A 113 9.14 8.44 -22.01
C SER A 113 9.95 8.55 -23.31
N SER A 114 11.26 8.30 -23.31
CA SER A 114 12.13 8.59 -24.46
C SER A 114 12.77 7.38 -25.16
N GLU A 115 12.67 6.15 -24.63
CA GLU A 115 13.31 4.97 -25.26
C GLU A 115 12.39 4.07 -26.11
N LEU A 116 11.18 4.51 -26.46
CA LEU A 116 10.24 3.72 -27.28
C LEU A 116 10.04 4.21 -28.73
N TRP A 117 10.84 5.17 -29.22
CA TRP A 117 10.66 5.72 -30.59
C TRP A 117 11.91 5.74 -31.49
N LEU A 118 12.96 4.98 -31.18
CA LEU A 118 14.14 4.88 -32.05
C LEU A 118 14.60 3.42 -32.24
N ARG A 119 13.66 2.55 -32.65
CA ARG A 119 13.97 1.31 -33.38
C ARG A 119 12.82 0.98 -34.34
N GLN A 120 12.75 1.67 -35.47
CA GLN A 120 12.35 1.13 -36.78
C GLN A 120 13.12 1.88 -37.87
#